data_AF-A0A972IR70-F1
#
_entry.id   AF-A0A972IR70-F1
#
_cell.length_a   1.000
_cell.length_b   1.000
_cell.length_c   1.000
_cell.angle_alpha   90.00
_cell.angle_beta   90.00
_cell.angle_gamma   90.00
#
_symmetry.space_group_name_H-M   'P 1'
#
loop_
_entity.id
_entity.type
_entity.pdbx_description
1 polymer ?
#
loop_
_entity_poly.entity_id
_entity_poly.type
_entity_poly.pdbx_seq_one_letter_code
_entity_poly.pdbx_strand_id
1 'polypeptide(L)'
;MIIALIFMVAFAALAGYGIYQAVTFIKSPVVTKQFRPFIIKQLIFIGAAAIAFLVMSFGFYMWLEANPTPLYVVQLVVGGLLFPSVLLIAINSFIIHYYNKQTPQELDKWLYRIIFIGFASALVFFFIWTNGLAPYLTYPLINGFSFTDGFVTPNGQARPNIAFYALCILTGAILVYFLCDHYMYKEYGEHGILESTFIVAFPAGIIGARIWYVIGNWSVEFVGRPWYTMFQVWEGGLTISGGAVTGIVVGALFFLWRNKGKSIFLGIDIVVPTILIAQAVGRLGNFFNCEVHGLPSDLIYWKWLPEVIWRNA
;
A
#
# COMPACT_ATOMS: atom_id res chain seq x y z
N MET A 1 -0.26 35.03 -6.16
CA MET A 1 1.19 35.18 -5.89
C MET A 1 1.48 35.49 -4.42
N ILE A 2 0.93 36.58 -3.85
CA ILE A 2 1.15 36.96 -2.43
C ILE A 2 0.65 35.88 -1.44
N ILE A 3 -0.53 35.30 -1.69
CA ILE A 3 -1.08 34.23 -0.86
C ILE A 3 -0.16 33.00 -0.84
N ALA A 4 0.38 32.61 -2.01
CA ALA A 4 1.33 31.49 -2.11
C ALA A 4 2.65 31.76 -1.35
N LEU A 5 3.13 33.00 -1.35
CA LEU A 5 4.33 33.40 -0.60
C LEU A 5 4.10 33.34 0.93
N ILE A 6 2.93 33.76 1.40
CA ILE A 6 2.54 33.66 2.82
C ILE A 6 2.47 32.20 3.25
N PHE A 7 1.89 31.32 2.44
CA PHE A 7 1.86 29.88 2.72
C PHE A 7 3.24 29.24 2.71
N MET A 8 4.15 29.65 1.82
CA MET A 8 5.54 29.15 1.83
C MET A 8 6.31 29.57 3.08
N VAL A 9 6.19 30.84 3.52
CA VAL A 9 6.85 31.33 4.73
C VAL A 9 6.27 30.66 5.98
N ALA A 10 4.95 30.52 6.06
CA ALA A 10 4.28 29.80 7.14
C ALA A 10 4.72 28.32 7.17
N PHE A 11 4.80 27.67 6.01
CA PHE A 11 5.28 26.29 5.89
C PHE A 11 6.74 26.16 6.35
N ALA A 12 7.62 27.06 5.92
CA ALA A 12 9.02 27.06 6.34
C ALA A 12 9.18 27.27 7.85
N ALA A 13 8.39 28.18 8.46
CA ALA A 13 8.38 28.40 9.90
C ALA A 13 7.85 27.20 10.67
N LEU A 14 6.76 26.58 10.21
CA LEU A 14 6.21 25.36 10.79
C LEU A 14 7.16 24.17 10.67
N ALA A 15 7.83 24.02 9.52
CA ALA A 15 8.84 22.99 9.31
C ALA A 15 10.05 23.19 10.24
N GLY A 16 10.55 24.42 10.36
CA GLY A 16 11.64 24.77 11.29
C GLY A 16 11.26 24.49 12.75
N TYR A 17 10.04 24.85 13.15
CA TYR A 17 9.52 24.54 14.48
C TYR A 17 9.38 23.03 14.71
N GLY A 18 8.91 22.28 13.71
CA GLY A 18 8.84 20.81 13.75
C GLY A 18 10.21 20.16 13.93
N ILE A 19 11.23 20.63 13.21
CA ILE A 19 12.62 20.16 13.38
C ILE A 19 13.13 20.47 14.79
N TYR A 20 12.90 21.68 15.29
CA TYR A 20 13.27 22.06 16.65
C TYR A 20 12.62 21.14 17.71
N GLN A 21 11.32 20.86 17.56
CA GLN A 21 10.60 19.95 18.44
C GLN A 21 11.15 18.52 18.35
N ALA A 22 11.44 18.01 17.15
CA ALA A 22 12.02 16.68 16.96
C ALA A 22 13.41 16.57 17.60
N VAL A 23 14.27 17.57 17.42
CA VAL A 23 15.61 17.59 18.05
C VAL A 23 15.49 17.63 19.57
N THR A 24 14.59 18.46 20.10
CA THR A 24 14.35 18.57 21.54
C THR A 24 13.82 17.26 22.12
N PHE A 25 12.90 16.60 21.41
CA PHE A 25 12.35 15.30 21.78
C PHE A 25 13.41 14.20 21.80
N ILE A 26 14.26 14.10 20.78
CA ILE A 26 15.37 13.12 20.71
C ILE A 26 16.36 13.31 21.87
N LYS A 27 16.56 14.57 22.30
CA LYS A 27 17.40 14.93 23.44
C LYS A 27 16.71 14.76 24.80
N SER A 28 15.39 14.58 24.83
CA SER A 28 14.61 14.50 26.07
C SER A 28 14.97 13.25 26.90
N PRO A 29 14.77 13.29 28.23
CA PRO A 29 14.95 12.13 29.11
C PRO A 29 13.94 11.00 28.84
N VAL A 30 12.82 11.31 28.19
CA VAL A 30 11.76 10.34 27.82
C VAL A 30 12.29 9.33 26.81
N VAL A 31 13.18 9.76 25.91
CA VAL A 31 13.89 8.88 24.98
C VAL A 31 15.11 8.31 25.69
N THR A 32 15.06 7.03 26.07
CA THR A 32 16.17 6.38 26.78
C THR A 32 17.44 6.39 25.92
N LYS A 33 18.61 6.35 26.58
CA LYS A 33 19.91 6.31 25.90
C LYS A 33 20.04 5.12 24.93
N GLN A 34 19.28 4.05 25.17
CA GLN A 34 19.16 2.88 24.30
C GLN A 34 18.33 3.15 23.03
N PHE A 35 17.24 3.92 23.11
CA PHE A 35 16.36 4.22 21.98
C PHE A 35 16.90 5.31 21.05
N ARG A 36 17.69 6.26 21.58
CA ARG A 36 18.21 7.39 20.79
C ARG A 36 19.01 6.98 19.55
N PRO A 37 19.98 6.05 19.61
CA PRO A 37 20.72 5.61 18.41
C PRO A 37 19.82 4.93 17.37
N PHE A 38 18.82 4.17 17.83
CA PHE A 38 17.84 3.54 16.95
C PHE A 38 17.02 4.59 16.19
N ILE A 39 16.48 5.60 16.89
CA ILE A 39 15.72 6.70 16.26
C ILE A 39 16.58 7.46 15.24
N ILE A 40 17.84 7.75 15.56
CA ILE A 40 18.75 8.44 14.63
C ILE A 40 18.96 7.61 13.35
N LYS A 41 19.21 6.31 13.48
CA LYS A 41 19.33 5.41 12.31
C LYS A 41 18.06 5.41 11.46
N GLN A 42 16.89 5.39 12.09
CA GLN A 42 15.62 5.46 11.38
C GLN A 42 15.46 6.78 10.63
N LEU A 43 15.78 7.92 11.24
CA LEU A 43 15.70 9.23 10.57
C LEU A 43 16.64 9.33 9.36
N ILE A 44 17.86 8.79 9.47
CA ILE A 44 18.80 8.73 8.34
C ILE A 44 18.22 7.87 7.20
N PHE A 45 17.68 6.69 7.55
CA PHE A 45 17.04 5.81 6.57
C PHE A 45 15.83 6.48 5.89
N ILE A 46 14.97 7.14 6.66
CA ILE A 46 13.81 7.88 6.16
C ILE A 46 14.26 8.97 5.17
N GLY A 47 15.27 9.76 5.54
CA GLY A 47 15.82 10.80 4.66
C GLY A 47 16.39 10.23 3.36
N ALA A 48 17.15 9.14 3.43
CA ALA A 48 17.69 8.46 2.26
C ALA A 48 16.58 7.92 1.35
N ALA A 49 15.55 7.29 1.93
CA ALA A 49 14.40 6.78 1.18
C ALA A 49 13.60 7.90 0.50
N ALA A 50 13.42 9.04 1.16
CA ALA A 50 12.74 10.20 0.59
C ALA A 50 13.52 10.80 -0.61
N ILE A 51 14.84 10.92 -0.49
CA ILE A 51 15.70 11.37 -1.58
C ILE A 51 15.64 10.37 -2.74
N ALA A 52 15.75 9.08 -2.47
CA ALA A 52 15.67 8.04 -3.50
C ALA A 52 14.33 8.07 -4.24
N PHE A 53 13.22 8.23 -3.52
CA PHE A 53 11.88 8.35 -4.09
C PHE A 53 11.73 9.62 -4.95
N LEU A 54 12.31 10.74 -4.50
CA LEU A 54 12.32 11.98 -5.28
C LEU A 54 13.13 11.82 -6.58
N VAL A 55 14.33 11.21 -6.50
CA VAL A 55 15.17 10.94 -7.67
C VAL A 55 14.45 10.03 -8.65
N MET A 56 13.79 8.98 -8.16
CA MET A 56 12.94 8.10 -8.98
C MET A 56 11.82 8.90 -9.67
N SER A 57 11.17 9.82 -8.94
CA SER A 57 10.09 10.66 -9.48
C SER A 57 10.57 11.57 -10.62
N PHE A 58 11.76 12.17 -10.48
CA PHE A 58 12.37 12.94 -11.57
C PHE A 58 12.85 12.05 -12.73
N GLY A 59 13.39 10.86 -12.42
CA GLY A 59 13.72 9.87 -13.43
C GLY A 59 12.50 9.46 -14.26
N PHE A 60 11.33 9.38 -13.63
CA PHE A 60 10.07 9.12 -14.31
C PHE A 60 9.65 10.26 -15.25
N TYR A 61 9.81 11.53 -14.85
CA TYR A 61 9.61 12.66 -15.77
C TYR A 61 10.57 12.63 -16.96
N MET A 62 11.84 12.32 -16.72
CA MET A 62 12.85 12.20 -17.78
C MET A 62 12.46 11.10 -18.76
N TRP A 63 12.01 9.94 -18.25
CA TRP A 63 11.56 8.82 -19.07
C TRP A 63 10.30 9.15 -19.88
N LEU A 64 9.37 9.93 -19.30
CA LEU A 64 8.17 10.42 -19.99
C LEU A 64 8.44 11.56 -20.98
N GLU A 65 9.68 12.03 -21.08
CA GLU A 65 10.05 13.24 -21.83
C GLU A 65 9.16 14.45 -21.43
N ALA A 66 8.79 14.50 -20.14
CA ALA A 66 7.84 15.46 -19.60
C ALA A 66 8.46 16.86 -19.51
N ASN A 67 7.66 17.89 -19.85
CA ASN A 67 8.03 19.30 -19.70
C ASN A 67 7.11 20.01 -18.67
N PRO A 68 7.30 19.75 -17.37
CA PRO A 68 6.38 20.17 -16.31
C PRO A 68 6.38 21.68 -16.09
N THR A 69 5.19 22.22 -15.86
CA THR A 69 5.05 23.59 -15.36
C THR A 69 5.68 23.71 -13.96
N PRO A 70 6.10 24.90 -13.52
CA PRO A 70 6.68 25.08 -12.19
C PRO A 70 5.80 24.57 -11.05
N LEU A 71 4.47 24.64 -11.20
CA LEU A 71 3.52 24.14 -10.21
C LEU A 71 3.63 22.62 -10.04
N TYR A 72 3.66 21.87 -11.14
CA TYR A 72 3.77 20.41 -11.09
C TYR A 72 5.14 19.95 -10.57
N VAL A 73 6.21 20.69 -10.88
CA VAL A 73 7.54 20.45 -10.29
C VAL A 73 7.51 20.63 -8.77
N VAL A 74 6.89 21.72 -8.27
CA VAL A 74 6.77 21.95 -6.82
C VAL A 74 5.97 20.83 -6.16
N GLN A 75 4.85 20.42 -6.76
CA GLN A 75 4.03 19.31 -6.25
C GLN A 75 4.80 17.98 -6.24
N LEU A 76 5.57 17.69 -7.29
CA LEU A 76 6.43 16.51 -7.37
C LEU A 76 7.49 16.52 -6.27
N VAL A 77 8.17 17.66 -6.06
CA VAL A 77 9.25 17.78 -5.06
C VAL A 77 8.71 17.69 -3.65
N VAL A 78 7.70 18.50 -3.33
CA VAL A 78 7.10 18.56 -1.99
C VAL A 78 6.43 17.22 -1.67
N GLY A 79 5.60 16.70 -2.57
CA GLY A 79 4.95 15.42 -2.40
C GLY A 79 5.97 14.27 -2.34
N GLY A 80 6.93 14.24 -3.26
CA GLY A 80 7.94 13.18 -3.36
C GLY A 80 8.90 13.11 -2.18
N LEU A 81 9.17 14.22 -1.48
CA LEU A 81 9.94 14.20 -0.23
C LEU A 81 9.07 13.83 0.97
N LEU A 82 7.90 14.47 1.11
CA LEU A 82 7.09 14.37 2.32
C LEU A 82 6.28 13.08 2.39
N PHE A 83 5.78 12.58 1.26
CA PHE A 83 5.02 11.32 1.22
C PHE A 83 5.82 10.14 1.81
N PRO A 84 6.98 9.74 1.25
CA PRO A 84 7.73 8.61 1.79
C PRO A 84 8.24 8.91 3.20
N SER A 85 8.59 10.17 3.51
CA SER A 85 9.05 10.55 4.85
C SER A 85 7.99 10.30 5.91
N VAL A 86 6.80 10.87 5.72
CA VAL A 86 5.69 10.79 6.67
C VAL A 86 5.15 9.36 6.74
N LEU A 87 5.07 8.66 5.62
CA LEU A 87 4.65 7.25 5.58
C LEU A 87 5.61 6.36 6.38
N LEU A 88 6.92 6.48 6.17
CA LEU A 88 7.91 5.68 6.90
C LEU A 88 7.95 6.04 8.39
N ILE A 89 7.75 7.31 8.76
CA ILE A 89 7.58 7.71 10.17
C ILE A 89 6.36 7.02 10.77
N ALA A 90 5.22 7.01 10.07
CA ALA A 90 4.00 6.34 10.53
C ALA A 90 4.20 4.82 10.69
N ILE A 91 4.82 4.17 9.70
CA ILE A 91 5.14 2.73 9.72
C ILE A 91 6.09 2.41 10.86
N ASN A 92 7.19 3.15 11.01
CA ASN A 92 8.13 2.94 12.10
C ASN A 92 7.48 3.16 13.47
N SER A 93 6.63 4.19 13.60
CA SER A 93 5.90 4.45 14.84
C SER A 93 4.91 3.33 15.15
N PHE A 94 4.23 2.80 14.14
CA PHE A 94 3.37 1.62 14.23
C PHE A 94 4.16 0.41 14.73
N ILE A 95 5.31 0.12 14.12
CA ILE A 95 6.15 -1.02 14.51
C ILE A 95 6.62 -0.89 15.96
N ILE A 96 7.08 0.30 16.38
CA ILE A 96 7.56 0.51 17.75
C ILE A 96 6.40 0.38 18.75
N HIS A 97 5.27 1.03 18.47
CA HIS A 97 4.10 1.01 19.35
C HIS A 97 3.56 -0.40 19.58
N TYR A 98 3.51 -1.23 18.53
CA TYR A 98 2.89 -2.55 18.61
C TYR A 98 3.87 -3.69 18.91
N TYR A 99 5.10 -3.65 18.40
CA TYR A 99 6.03 -4.78 18.51
C TYR A 99 7.16 -4.58 19.52
N ASN A 100 7.35 -3.38 20.06
CA ASN A 100 8.41 -3.13 21.05
C ASN A 100 7.87 -3.04 22.48
N LYS A 101 8.02 -4.14 23.23
CA LYS A 101 7.60 -4.27 24.64
C LYS A 101 8.35 -3.36 25.62
N GLN A 102 9.47 -2.77 25.23
CA GLN A 102 10.31 -1.91 26.10
C GLN A 102 9.99 -0.41 25.97
N THR A 103 8.96 -0.06 25.20
CA THR A 103 8.60 1.34 24.92
C THR A 103 8.07 2.04 26.19
N PRO A 104 8.64 3.18 26.61
CA PRO A 104 8.13 3.95 27.75
C PRO A 104 6.69 4.43 27.51
N GLN A 105 5.83 4.42 28.55
CA GLN A 105 4.40 4.75 28.44
C GLN A 105 4.14 6.16 27.87
N GLU A 106 4.99 7.14 28.20
CA GLU A 106 4.87 8.49 27.64
C GLU A 106 5.23 8.54 26.15
N LEU A 107 6.24 7.79 25.71
CA LEU A 107 6.58 7.64 24.28
C LEU A 107 5.45 6.95 23.52
N ASP A 108 4.84 5.94 24.12
CA ASP A 108 3.74 5.17 23.54
C ASP A 108 2.52 6.03 23.13
N LYS A 109 2.11 6.96 24.00
CA LYS A 109 1.04 7.94 23.73
C LYS A 109 1.36 8.83 22.52
N TRP A 110 2.62 9.23 22.36
CA TRP A 110 3.06 10.02 21.22
C TRP A 110 3.06 9.20 19.93
N LEU A 111 3.56 7.97 19.98
CA LEU A 111 3.58 7.07 18.83
C LEU A 111 2.16 6.84 18.29
N TYR A 112 1.17 6.62 19.15
CA TYR A 112 -0.22 6.47 18.75
C TYR A 112 -0.75 7.68 17.94
N ARG A 113 -0.44 8.91 18.39
CA ARG A 113 -0.82 10.14 17.68
C ARG A 113 -0.09 10.28 16.35
N ILE A 114 1.20 9.98 16.33
CA ILE A 114 2.05 10.04 15.13
C ILE A 114 1.55 9.05 14.07
N ILE A 115 1.09 7.85 14.48
CA ILE A 115 0.52 6.86 13.56
C ILE A 115 -0.71 7.44 12.85
N PHE A 116 -1.70 7.95 13.59
CA PHE A 116 -2.95 8.43 12.99
C PHE A 116 -2.75 9.67 12.11
N ILE A 117 -2.03 10.68 12.63
CA ILE A 117 -1.73 11.90 11.88
C ILE A 117 -0.83 11.58 10.69
N GLY A 118 0.18 10.72 10.90
CA GLY A 118 1.13 10.31 9.87
C GLY A 118 0.46 9.62 8.69
N PHE A 119 -0.38 8.61 8.90
CA PHE A 119 -1.09 7.96 7.80
C PHE A 119 -2.04 8.92 7.05
N ALA A 120 -2.76 9.77 7.78
CA ALA A 120 -3.65 10.77 7.15
C ALA A 120 -2.86 11.80 6.31
N SER A 121 -1.77 12.34 6.86
CA SER A 121 -0.90 13.28 6.15
C SER A 121 -0.14 12.63 4.99
N ALA A 122 0.29 11.36 5.13
CA ALA A 122 0.92 10.62 4.04
C ALA A 122 -0.03 10.49 2.85
N LEU A 123 -1.32 10.23 3.07
CA LEU A 123 -2.31 10.18 1.99
C LEU A 123 -2.45 11.54 1.26
N VAL A 124 -2.42 12.65 1.99
CA VAL A 124 -2.44 13.99 1.39
C VAL A 124 -1.18 14.22 0.53
N PHE A 125 0.00 13.92 1.06
CA PHE A 125 1.26 14.09 0.31
C PHE A 125 1.37 13.15 -0.88
N PHE A 126 0.81 11.94 -0.77
CA PHE A 126 0.67 11.02 -1.89
C PHE A 126 -0.10 11.67 -3.03
N PHE A 127 -1.26 12.28 -2.75
CA PHE A 127 -2.05 12.95 -3.78
C PHE A 127 -1.38 14.21 -4.35
N ILE A 128 -0.66 14.96 -3.52
CA ILE A 128 0.16 16.09 -4.00
C ILE A 128 1.23 15.58 -4.98
N TRP A 129 1.94 14.50 -4.62
CA TRP A 129 2.94 13.89 -5.49
C TRP A 129 2.32 13.38 -6.80
N THR A 130 1.21 12.64 -6.74
CA THR A 130 0.54 12.12 -7.95
C THR A 130 -0.03 13.23 -8.81
N ASN A 131 -0.46 14.37 -8.25
CA ASN A 131 -0.89 15.52 -9.03
C ASN A 131 0.26 16.14 -9.84
N GLY A 132 1.48 16.13 -9.29
CA GLY A 132 2.68 16.45 -10.06
C GLY A 132 2.80 15.58 -11.32
N LEU A 133 2.47 14.28 -11.22
CA LEU A 133 2.54 13.33 -12.32
C LEU A 133 1.31 13.34 -13.25
N ALA A 134 0.17 13.89 -12.79
CA ALA A 134 -1.12 13.74 -13.43
C ALA A 134 -1.21 14.18 -14.90
N PRO A 135 -0.53 15.24 -15.37
CA PRO A 135 -0.57 15.63 -16.78
C PRO A 135 0.06 14.60 -17.73
N TYR A 136 0.94 13.75 -17.20
CA TYR A 136 1.75 12.80 -17.98
C TYR A 136 1.33 11.36 -17.77
N LEU A 137 0.54 11.09 -16.73
CA LEU A 137 -0.20 9.85 -16.58
C LEU A 137 -1.46 9.95 -17.42
N THR A 138 -1.37 9.55 -18.68
CA THR A 138 -2.50 9.51 -19.61
C THR A 138 -3.01 8.09 -19.79
N TYR A 139 -4.32 7.96 -20.04
CA TYR A 139 -4.94 6.69 -20.35
C TYR A 139 -4.47 6.15 -21.72
N PRO A 140 -4.25 4.83 -21.89
CA PRO A 140 -4.27 3.81 -20.84
C PRO A 140 -3.06 3.93 -19.92
N LEU A 141 -3.31 3.83 -18.61
CA LEU A 141 -2.28 3.96 -17.59
C LEU A 141 -1.24 2.86 -17.72
N ILE A 142 -0.01 3.14 -17.29
CA ILE A 142 1.01 2.12 -17.05
C ILE A 142 0.47 1.17 -15.97
N ASN A 143 0.36 -0.12 -16.30
CA ASN A 143 -0.19 -1.12 -15.40
C ASN A 143 0.86 -2.09 -14.85
N GLY A 144 2.12 -1.95 -15.26
CA GLY A 144 3.23 -2.72 -14.72
C GLY A 144 4.59 -2.35 -15.30
N PHE A 145 5.60 -3.14 -14.93
CA PHE A 145 6.94 -3.03 -15.50
C PHE A 145 7.52 -4.41 -15.82
N SER A 146 8.34 -4.48 -16.86
CA SER A 146 9.14 -5.61 -17.29
C SER A 146 10.62 -5.29 -17.09
N PHE A 147 11.40 -6.31 -16.73
CA PHE A 147 12.85 -6.17 -16.61
C PHE A 147 13.55 -6.02 -17.97
N THR A 148 12.90 -6.46 -19.06
CA THR A 148 13.43 -6.37 -20.43
C THR A 148 12.98 -5.10 -21.13
N ASP A 149 11.71 -4.74 -20.98
CA ASP A 149 11.05 -3.73 -21.81
C ASP A 149 10.68 -2.45 -21.05
N GLY A 150 11.00 -2.36 -19.76
CA GLY A 150 10.67 -1.21 -18.92
C GLY A 150 9.18 -1.14 -18.59
N PHE A 151 8.60 0.06 -18.55
CA PHE A 151 7.18 0.23 -18.20
C PHE A 151 6.24 -0.26 -19.32
N VAL A 152 5.14 -0.90 -18.91
CA VAL A 152 4.21 -1.58 -19.82
C VAL A 152 2.80 -1.04 -19.61
N THR A 153 2.05 -0.87 -20.70
CA THR A 153 0.62 -0.54 -20.69
C THR A 153 -0.23 -1.82 -20.77
N PRO A 154 -1.54 -1.77 -20.45
CA PRO A 154 -2.43 -2.93 -20.51
C PRO A 154 -2.42 -3.71 -21.83
N ASN A 155 -2.12 -3.04 -22.94
CA ASN A 155 -2.07 -3.65 -24.27
C ASN A 155 -0.65 -4.11 -24.67
N GLY A 156 0.34 -3.87 -23.82
CA GLY A 156 1.74 -4.23 -24.07
C GLY A 156 1.98 -5.73 -23.89
N GLN A 157 2.73 -6.33 -24.82
CA GLN A 157 3.00 -7.77 -24.85
C GLN A 157 4.21 -8.20 -24.00
N ALA A 158 4.85 -7.29 -23.28
CA ALA A 158 6.04 -7.58 -22.49
C ALA A 158 5.73 -8.62 -21.40
N ARG A 159 6.27 -9.83 -21.55
CA ARG A 159 6.20 -10.92 -20.58
C ARG A 159 7.62 -11.45 -20.33
N PRO A 160 8.06 -11.65 -19.08
CA PRO A 160 7.30 -11.49 -17.83
C PRO A 160 7.18 -10.02 -17.40
N ASN A 161 6.01 -9.62 -16.89
CA ASN A 161 5.78 -8.31 -16.28
C ASN A 161 5.30 -8.43 -14.84
N ILE A 162 5.63 -7.44 -14.02
CA ILE A 162 5.09 -7.27 -12.67
C ILE A 162 3.99 -6.23 -12.77
N ALA A 163 2.74 -6.66 -12.63
CA ALA A 163 1.59 -5.78 -12.65
C ALA A 163 1.47 -4.98 -11.34
N PHE A 164 1.22 -3.68 -11.44
CA PHE A 164 0.89 -2.83 -10.30
C PHE A 164 -0.36 -3.32 -9.58
N TYR A 165 -1.31 -3.91 -10.31
CA TYR A 165 -2.47 -4.61 -9.73
C TYR A 165 -2.04 -5.65 -8.69
N ALA A 166 -1.08 -6.52 -9.03
CA ALA A 166 -0.60 -7.56 -8.12
C ALA A 166 0.10 -6.96 -6.89
N LEU A 167 0.86 -5.88 -7.08
CA LEU A 167 1.47 -5.14 -5.97
C LEU A 167 0.42 -4.57 -5.03
N CYS A 168 -0.64 -3.93 -5.55
CA CYS A 168 -1.74 -3.42 -4.74
C CYS A 168 -2.43 -4.52 -3.92
N ILE A 169 -2.74 -5.67 -4.54
CA ILE A 169 -3.38 -6.80 -3.84
C ILE A 169 -2.47 -7.35 -2.74
N LEU A 170 -1.17 -7.54 -3.01
CA LEU A 170 -0.21 -8.01 -2.01
C LEU A 170 -0.05 -7.02 -0.86
N THR A 171 0.07 -5.73 -1.16
CA THR A 171 0.12 -4.67 -0.14
C THR A 171 -1.14 -4.68 0.71
N GLY A 172 -2.32 -4.78 0.11
CA GLY A 172 -3.59 -4.89 0.83
C GLY A 172 -3.63 -6.10 1.76
N ALA A 173 -3.19 -7.27 1.29
CA ALA A 173 -3.14 -8.49 2.09
C ALA A 173 -2.18 -8.37 3.29
N ILE A 174 -1.00 -7.79 3.09
CA ILE A 174 -0.01 -7.56 4.16
C ILE A 174 -0.54 -6.56 5.20
N LEU A 175 -1.18 -5.47 4.77
CA LEU A 175 -1.77 -4.49 5.66
C LEU A 175 -2.86 -5.12 6.54
N VAL A 176 -3.75 -5.93 5.93
CA VAL A 176 -4.79 -6.65 6.66
C VAL A 176 -4.19 -7.64 7.64
N TYR A 177 -3.15 -8.39 7.24
CA TYR A 177 -2.45 -9.30 8.15
C TYR A 177 -1.95 -8.58 9.41
N PHE A 178 -1.21 -7.48 9.27
CA PHE A 178 -0.68 -6.75 10.43
C PHE A 178 -1.77 -6.14 11.30
N LEU A 179 -2.88 -5.70 10.70
CA LEU A 179 -4.02 -5.19 11.45
C LEU A 179 -4.74 -6.29 12.23
N CYS A 180 -4.94 -7.45 11.61
CA CYS A 180 -5.51 -8.63 12.26
C CYS A 180 -4.62 -9.12 13.40
N ASP A 181 -3.31 -9.17 13.18
CA ASP A 181 -2.33 -9.58 14.19
C ASP A 181 -2.39 -8.66 15.42
N HIS A 182 -2.53 -7.35 15.20
CA HIS A 182 -2.73 -6.39 16.27
C HIS A 182 -4.00 -6.64 17.10
N TYR A 183 -5.15 -6.84 16.44
CA TYR A 183 -6.38 -7.12 17.17
C TYR A 183 -6.34 -8.45 17.93
N MET A 184 -5.68 -9.46 17.37
CA MET A 184 -5.45 -10.73 18.05
C MET A 184 -4.51 -10.57 19.25
N TYR A 185 -3.48 -9.73 19.13
CA TYR A 185 -2.56 -9.43 20.23
C TYR A 185 -3.28 -8.76 21.41
N LYS A 186 -4.24 -7.86 21.16
CA LYS A 186 -5.03 -7.23 22.23
C LYS A 186 -5.79 -8.24 23.09
N GLU A 187 -6.25 -9.33 22.49
CA GLU A 187 -6.99 -10.37 23.22
C GLU A 187 -6.06 -11.39 23.88
N TYR A 188 -5.05 -11.86 23.14
CA TYR A 188 -4.26 -13.03 23.54
C TYR A 188 -2.86 -12.69 24.06
N GLY A 189 -2.40 -11.43 23.93
CA GLY A 189 -1.06 -11.00 24.35
C GLY A 189 0.09 -11.60 23.52
N GLU A 190 -0.22 -12.21 22.37
CA GLU A 190 0.72 -12.93 21.51
C GLU A 190 0.53 -12.51 20.04
N HIS A 191 1.64 -12.22 19.36
CA HIS A 191 1.69 -11.96 17.92
C HIS A 191 1.90 -13.25 17.13
N GLY A 192 1.54 -13.24 15.85
CA GLY A 192 1.77 -14.35 14.92
C GLY A 192 0.69 -15.43 14.95
N ILE A 193 -0.40 -15.23 15.71
CA ILE A 193 -1.48 -16.22 15.86
C ILE A 193 -2.10 -16.58 14.50
N LEU A 194 -2.26 -15.57 13.65
CA LEU A 194 -2.80 -15.71 12.30
C LEU A 194 -1.71 -15.89 11.24
N GLU A 195 -0.42 -15.81 11.57
CA GLU A 195 0.68 -15.88 10.62
C GLU A 195 0.70 -17.21 9.87
N SER A 196 0.75 -18.31 10.62
CA SER A 196 0.71 -19.65 10.03
C SER A 196 -0.59 -19.90 9.26
N THR A 197 -1.70 -19.29 9.70
CA THR A 197 -2.98 -19.39 9.01
C THR A 197 -2.95 -18.64 7.67
N PHE A 198 -2.39 -17.43 7.64
CA PHE A 198 -2.23 -16.62 6.43
C PHE A 198 -1.31 -17.31 5.42
N ILE A 199 -0.18 -17.87 5.87
CA ILE A 199 0.79 -18.58 5.02
C ILE A 199 0.17 -19.79 4.33
N VAL A 200 -0.83 -20.45 4.94
CA VAL A 200 -1.54 -21.58 4.32
C VAL A 200 -2.75 -21.13 3.50
N ALA A 201 -3.55 -20.19 4.03
CA ALA A 201 -4.78 -19.73 3.40
C ALA A 201 -4.52 -18.96 2.09
N PHE A 202 -3.47 -18.14 2.04
CA PHE A 202 -3.19 -17.30 0.88
C PHE A 202 -2.81 -18.13 -0.37
N PRO A 203 -1.87 -19.09 -0.32
CA PRO A 203 -1.61 -19.99 -1.44
C PRO A 203 -2.82 -20.89 -1.78
N ALA A 204 -3.55 -21.38 -0.78
CA ALA A 204 -4.77 -22.16 -1.01
C ALA A 204 -5.83 -21.37 -1.79
N GLY A 205 -5.94 -20.07 -1.53
CA GLY A 205 -6.79 -19.17 -2.31
C GLY A 205 -6.34 -19.04 -3.76
N ILE A 206 -5.04 -18.92 -4.03
CA ILE A 206 -4.53 -18.87 -5.41
C ILE A 206 -4.86 -20.17 -6.16
N ILE A 207 -4.64 -21.32 -5.52
CA ILE A 207 -4.97 -22.63 -6.07
C ILE A 207 -6.48 -22.75 -6.34
N GLY A 208 -7.31 -22.37 -5.37
CA GLY A 208 -8.76 -22.37 -5.50
C GLY A 208 -9.28 -21.47 -6.62
N ALA A 209 -8.70 -20.28 -6.77
CA ALA A 209 -9.05 -19.35 -7.84
C ALA A 209 -8.77 -19.93 -9.23
N ARG A 210 -7.66 -20.67 -9.37
CA ARG A 210 -7.33 -21.36 -10.63
C ARG A 210 -8.25 -22.53 -10.90
N ILE A 211 -8.50 -23.39 -9.91
CA ILE A 211 -9.42 -24.53 -10.05
C ILE A 211 -10.79 -24.05 -10.50
N TRP A 212 -11.32 -23.01 -9.87
CA TRP A 212 -12.63 -22.46 -10.19
C TRP A 212 -12.70 -21.88 -11.61
N TYR A 213 -11.64 -21.20 -12.05
CA TYR A 213 -11.53 -20.71 -13.42
C TYR A 213 -11.55 -21.85 -14.45
N VAL A 214 -10.77 -22.90 -14.20
CA VAL A 214 -10.66 -24.07 -15.10
C VAL A 214 -12.01 -24.78 -15.23
N ILE A 215 -12.70 -25.00 -14.10
CA ILE A 215 -14.03 -25.62 -14.10
C ILE A 215 -15.03 -24.77 -14.89
N GLY A 216 -15.05 -23.46 -14.65
CA GLY A 216 -16.00 -22.54 -15.30
C GLY A 216 -15.78 -22.39 -16.81
N ASN A 217 -14.53 -22.49 -17.28
CA ASN A 217 -14.16 -22.27 -18.69
C ASN A 217 -13.77 -23.55 -19.42
N TRP A 218 -14.09 -24.73 -18.86
CA TRP A 218 -13.62 -26.02 -19.36
C TRP A 218 -13.89 -26.21 -20.86
N SER A 219 -15.17 -26.06 -21.26
CA SER A 219 -15.62 -26.31 -22.63
C SER A 219 -15.07 -25.33 -23.66
N VAL A 220 -14.71 -24.12 -23.24
CA VAL A 220 -14.30 -23.03 -24.15
C VAL A 220 -12.78 -22.96 -24.28
N GLU A 221 -12.05 -23.15 -23.18
CA GLU A 221 -10.60 -22.87 -23.14
C GLU A 221 -9.72 -24.09 -22.93
N PHE A 222 -10.24 -25.20 -22.39
CA PHE A 222 -9.42 -26.34 -21.97
C PHE A 222 -9.67 -27.63 -22.78
N VAL A 223 -10.86 -27.80 -23.36
CA VAL A 223 -11.15 -28.95 -24.22
C VAL A 223 -10.18 -29.00 -25.41
N GLY A 224 -9.58 -30.18 -25.63
CA GLY A 224 -8.61 -30.40 -26.71
C GLY A 224 -7.22 -29.81 -26.48
N ARG A 225 -6.98 -29.15 -25.34
CA ARG A 225 -5.65 -28.66 -24.96
C ARG A 225 -4.91 -29.69 -24.09
N PRO A 226 -3.56 -29.62 -24.03
CA PRO A 226 -2.78 -30.47 -23.14
C PRO A 226 -3.21 -30.29 -21.67
N TRP A 227 -3.31 -31.39 -20.93
CA TRP A 227 -3.80 -31.38 -19.54
C TRP A 227 -3.05 -30.41 -18.62
N TYR A 228 -1.76 -30.14 -18.88
CA TYR A 228 -0.96 -29.25 -18.03
C TYR A 228 -1.36 -27.76 -18.14
N THR A 229 -2.16 -27.36 -19.14
CA THR A 229 -2.60 -25.96 -19.29
C THR A 229 -3.45 -25.49 -18.10
N MET A 230 -4.10 -26.41 -17.39
CA MET A 230 -4.86 -26.09 -16.17
C MET A 230 -3.98 -25.55 -15.04
N PHE A 231 -2.67 -25.83 -15.04
CA PHE A 231 -1.74 -25.33 -14.01
C PHE A 231 -1.05 -24.02 -14.39
N GLN A 232 -1.21 -23.55 -15.63
CA GLN A 232 -0.53 -22.36 -16.16
C GLN A 232 -1.15 -21.07 -15.62
N VAL A 233 -0.92 -20.77 -14.34
CA VAL A 233 -1.43 -19.56 -13.66
C VAL A 233 -0.85 -18.26 -14.26
N TRP A 234 0.30 -18.33 -14.91
CA TRP A 234 0.94 -17.19 -15.58
C TRP A 234 0.26 -16.79 -16.89
N GLU A 235 -0.60 -17.63 -17.47
CA GLU A 235 -1.45 -17.26 -18.61
C GLU A 235 -2.68 -16.44 -18.19
N GLY A 236 -2.80 -16.13 -16.89
CA GLY A 236 -3.98 -15.51 -16.31
C GLY A 236 -5.07 -16.53 -16.00
N GLY A 237 -6.31 -16.06 -15.85
CA GLY A 237 -7.46 -16.92 -15.56
C GLY A 237 -7.51 -17.37 -14.09
N LEU A 238 -7.93 -16.46 -13.23
CA LEU A 238 -8.16 -16.67 -11.81
C LEU A 238 -9.53 -16.10 -11.44
N THR A 239 -10.38 -16.89 -10.79
CA THR A 239 -11.70 -16.45 -10.35
C THR A 239 -11.70 -16.18 -8.85
N ILE A 240 -12.03 -14.94 -8.46
CA ILE A 240 -12.00 -14.50 -7.05
C ILE A 240 -12.88 -15.36 -6.14
N SER A 241 -14.05 -15.82 -6.62
CA SER A 241 -14.97 -16.66 -5.84
C SER A 241 -14.31 -17.98 -5.40
N GLY A 242 -13.56 -18.61 -6.29
CA GLY A 242 -12.84 -19.85 -5.99
C GLY A 242 -11.72 -19.64 -4.98
N GLY A 243 -11.02 -18.51 -5.09
CA GLY A 243 -9.97 -18.16 -4.13
C GLY A 243 -10.51 -17.81 -2.76
N ALA A 244 -11.61 -17.07 -2.70
CA ALA A 244 -12.29 -16.75 -1.45
C ALA A 244 -12.77 -18.03 -0.74
N VAL A 245 -13.52 -18.89 -1.42
CA VAL A 245 -14.04 -20.14 -0.82
C VAL A 245 -12.90 -21.02 -0.32
N THR A 246 -11.91 -21.28 -1.16
CA THR A 246 -10.82 -22.21 -0.80
C THR A 246 -9.91 -21.63 0.28
N GLY A 247 -9.56 -20.35 0.18
CA GLY A 247 -8.76 -19.66 1.19
C GLY A 247 -9.45 -19.61 2.56
N ILE A 248 -10.76 -19.32 2.59
CA ILE A 248 -11.56 -19.31 3.83
C ILE A 248 -11.63 -20.70 4.44
N VAL A 249 -12.00 -21.72 3.67
CA VAL A 249 -12.17 -23.09 4.18
C VAL A 249 -10.84 -23.64 4.69
N VAL A 250 -9.78 -23.56 3.90
CA VAL A 250 -8.46 -24.07 4.31
C VAL A 250 -7.91 -23.28 5.49
N GLY A 251 -8.04 -21.94 5.48
CA GLY A 251 -7.60 -21.09 6.58
C GLY A 251 -8.35 -21.39 7.88
N ALA A 252 -9.67 -21.52 7.84
CA ALA A 252 -10.49 -21.85 9.00
C ALA A 252 -10.12 -23.22 9.59
N LEU A 253 -10.00 -24.24 8.74
CA LEU A 253 -9.61 -25.59 9.16
C LEU A 253 -8.21 -25.61 9.78
N PHE A 254 -7.26 -24.93 9.13
CA PHE A 254 -5.89 -24.84 9.64
C PHE A 254 -5.83 -24.08 10.97
N PHE A 255 -6.58 -22.99 11.11
CA PHE A 255 -6.67 -22.23 12.35
C PHE A 255 -7.19 -23.12 13.49
N LEU A 256 -8.29 -23.85 13.28
CA LEU A 256 -8.85 -24.75 14.29
C LEU A 256 -7.88 -25.86 14.69
N TRP A 257 -7.10 -26.37 13.74
CA TRP A 257 -6.11 -27.40 14.00
C TRP A 257 -4.91 -26.88 14.80
N ARG A 258 -4.36 -25.72 14.43
CA ARG A 258 -3.10 -25.18 14.96
C ARG A 258 -3.27 -24.34 16.22
N ASN A 259 -4.38 -23.62 16.35
CA ASN A 259 -4.64 -22.63 17.40
C ASN A 259 -5.69 -23.11 18.41
N LYS A 260 -5.49 -24.33 18.92
CA LYS A 260 -6.40 -24.93 19.92
C LYS A 260 -6.58 -24.00 21.12
N GLY A 261 -7.82 -23.77 21.52
CA GLY A 261 -8.19 -22.89 22.63
C GLY A 261 -8.36 -21.41 22.26
N LYS A 262 -8.08 -21.01 21.01
CA LYS A 262 -8.37 -19.66 20.50
C LYS A 262 -9.68 -19.68 19.71
N SER A 263 -10.45 -18.60 19.82
CA SER A 263 -11.79 -18.51 19.20
C SER A 263 -11.66 -18.23 17.70
N ILE A 264 -12.17 -19.15 16.87
CA ILE A 264 -12.30 -18.89 15.44
C ILE A 264 -13.29 -17.75 15.15
N PHE A 265 -14.32 -17.61 15.97
CA PHE A 265 -15.31 -16.53 15.82
C PHE A 265 -14.67 -15.17 16.02
N LEU A 266 -13.77 -15.03 17.00
CA LEU A 266 -12.99 -13.81 17.16
C LEU A 266 -12.09 -13.55 15.94
N GLY A 267 -11.45 -14.59 15.41
CA GLY A 267 -10.68 -14.49 14.17
C GLY A 267 -11.53 -13.98 13.00
N ILE A 268 -12.78 -14.46 12.87
CA ILE A 268 -13.73 -14.01 11.84
C ILE A 268 -14.14 -12.56 12.08
N ASP A 269 -14.51 -12.19 13.31
CA ASP A 269 -14.90 -10.83 13.70
C ASP A 269 -13.78 -9.80 13.44
N ILE A 270 -12.52 -10.24 13.48
CA ILE A 270 -11.36 -9.41 13.14
C ILE A 270 -11.10 -9.39 11.62
N VAL A 271 -11.09 -10.55 10.96
CA VAL A 271 -10.67 -10.68 9.56
C VAL A 271 -11.71 -10.11 8.59
N VAL A 272 -13.00 -10.36 8.81
CA VAL A 272 -14.07 -9.92 7.89
C VAL A 272 -14.10 -8.39 7.69
N PRO A 273 -14.12 -7.55 8.74
CA PRO A 273 -14.14 -6.10 8.54
C PRO A 273 -12.81 -5.57 7.98
N THR A 274 -11.68 -6.19 8.34
CA THR A 274 -10.36 -5.72 7.90
C THR A 274 -10.09 -6.01 6.43
N ILE A 275 -10.65 -7.08 5.85
CA ILE A 275 -10.56 -7.37 4.40
C ILE A 275 -11.03 -6.19 3.53
N LEU A 276 -11.94 -5.35 4.01
CA LEU A 276 -12.38 -4.15 3.27
C LEU A 276 -11.23 -3.20 2.96
N ILE A 277 -10.17 -3.18 3.79
CA ILE A 277 -8.95 -2.42 3.52
C ILE A 277 -8.22 -2.99 2.31
N ALA A 278 -8.05 -4.32 2.25
CA ALA A 278 -7.45 -4.98 1.09
C ALA A 278 -8.28 -4.73 -0.18
N GLN A 279 -9.61 -4.73 -0.08
CA GLN A 279 -10.49 -4.38 -1.20
C GLN A 279 -10.31 -2.93 -1.66
N ALA A 280 -10.23 -1.97 -0.73
CA ALA A 280 -10.00 -0.57 -1.06
C ALA A 280 -8.65 -0.36 -1.77
N VAL A 281 -7.58 -1.01 -1.28
CA VAL A 281 -6.27 -0.98 -1.95
C VAL A 281 -6.33 -1.68 -3.32
N GLY A 282 -7.06 -2.79 -3.43
CA GLY A 282 -7.29 -3.49 -4.70
C GLY A 282 -7.96 -2.63 -5.76
N ARG A 283 -8.82 -1.67 -5.37
CA ARG A 283 -9.43 -0.71 -6.31
C ARG A 283 -8.42 0.23 -6.96
N LEU A 284 -7.34 0.58 -6.25
CA LEU A 284 -6.22 1.30 -6.88
C LEU A 284 -5.53 0.42 -7.93
N GLY A 285 -5.43 -0.88 -7.68
CA GLY A 285 -4.99 -1.85 -8.68
C GLY A 285 -5.88 -1.84 -9.92
N ASN A 286 -7.20 -1.91 -9.75
CA ASN A 286 -8.16 -1.85 -10.87
C ASN A 286 -7.98 -0.57 -11.69
N PHE A 287 -7.78 0.56 -11.01
CA PHE A 287 -7.51 1.86 -11.64
C PHE A 287 -6.27 1.80 -12.55
N PHE A 288 -5.12 1.32 -12.07
CA PHE A 288 -3.93 1.16 -12.90
C PHE A 288 -4.12 0.13 -14.01
N ASN A 289 -4.86 -0.95 -13.75
CA ASN A 289 -5.17 -1.97 -14.75
C ASN A 289 -6.26 -1.53 -15.74
N CYS A 290 -6.78 -0.31 -15.61
CA CYS A 290 -7.78 0.28 -16.48
C CYS A 290 -9.05 -0.59 -16.61
N GLU A 291 -9.50 -1.22 -15.51
CA GLU A 291 -10.64 -2.13 -15.49
C GLU A 291 -11.70 -1.74 -14.46
N VAL A 292 -12.92 -2.29 -14.61
CA VAL A 292 -14.07 -2.09 -13.69
C VAL A 292 -14.48 -0.61 -13.59
N HIS A 293 -14.58 0.06 -14.73
CA HIS A 293 -15.07 1.43 -14.83
C HIS A 293 -16.57 1.52 -14.53
N GLY A 294 -17.00 2.69 -14.06
CA GLY A 294 -18.41 3.02 -13.89
C GLY A 294 -19.09 3.37 -15.21
N LEU A 295 -20.35 3.79 -15.11
CA LEU A 295 -21.07 4.36 -16.25
C LEU A 295 -20.49 5.73 -16.62
N PRO A 296 -20.53 6.13 -17.90
CA PRO A 296 -20.13 7.46 -18.33
C PRO A 296 -20.88 8.54 -17.53
N SER A 297 -20.15 9.58 -17.10
CA SER A 297 -20.70 10.70 -16.33
C SER A 297 -19.94 12.00 -16.61
N ASP A 298 -20.56 13.15 -16.34
CA ASP A 298 -19.92 14.44 -16.58
C ASP A 298 -18.75 14.68 -15.63
N LEU A 299 -17.61 15.10 -16.20
CA LEU A 299 -16.37 15.34 -15.47
C LEU A 299 -16.51 16.36 -14.33
N ILE A 300 -17.46 17.29 -14.44
CA ILE A 300 -17.68 18.36 -13.45
C ILE A 300 -17.94 17.81 -12.04
N TYR A 301 -18.60 16.66 -11.94
CA TYR A 301 -18.93 16.02 -10.66
C TYR A 301 -17.70 15.42 -9.96
N TRP A 302 -16.58 15.27 -10.67
CA TRP A 302 -15.37 14.58 -10.18
C TRP A 302 -14.17 15.50 -9.99
N LYS A 303 -14.26 16.78 -10.38
CA LYS A 303 -13.14 17.74 -10.28
C LYS A 303 -12.66 18.04 -8.86
N TRP A 304 -13.41 17.63 -7.83
CA TRP A 304 -12.98 17.73 -6.43
C TRP A 304 -11.97 16.63 -6.06
N LEU A 305 -11.87 15.56 -6.85
CA LEU A 305 -10.86 14.52 -6.69
C LEU A 305 -9.47 15.02 -7.16
N PRO A 306 -8.38 14.36 -6.72
CA PRO A 306 -7.05 14.56 -7.28
C PRO A 306 -7.04 14.47 -8.81
N GLU A 307 -6.21 15.30 -9.45
CA GLU A 307 -6.10 15.44 -10.90
C GLU A 307 -5.73 14.14 -11.59
N VAL A 308 -4.91 13.31 -10.94
CA VAL A 308 -4.56 11.98 -11.46
C VAL A 308 -5.79 11.09 -11.65
N ILE A 309 -6.82 11.24 -10.81
CA ILE A 309 -8.01 10.40 -10.84
C ILE A 309 -8.95 10.87 -11.95
N TRP A 310 -9.44 12.11 -11.89
CA TRP A 310 -10.45 12.55 -12.86
C TRP A 310 -9.93 12.73 -14.29
N ARG A 311 -8.60 12.83 -14.51
CA ARG A 311 -8.04 12.77 -15.87
C ARG A 311 -8.03 11.37 -16.49
N ASN A 312 -8.13 10.33 -15.67
CA ASN A 312 -7.94 8.93 -16.05
C ASN A 312 -9.10 8.01 -15.61
N ALA A 313 -10.23 8.60 -15.22
CA ALA A 313 -11.43 7.91 -14.75
C ALA A 313 -12.62 8.21 -15.67
#